data_AF-A0A0F0HPC6-F1
#
_entry.id   AF-A0A0F0HPC6-F1
#
_cell.length_a   1.000
_cell.length_b   1.000
_cell.length_c   1.000
_cell.angle_alpha   90.00
_cell.angle_beta   90.00
_cell.angle_gamma   90.00
#
_symmetry.space_group_name_H-M   'P 1'
#
loop_
_entity.id
_entity.type
_entity.pdbx_description
1 polymer ?
#
loop_
_entity_poly.entity_id
_entity_poly.type
_entity_poly.pdbx_seq_one_letter_code
_entity_poly.pdbx_strand_id
1 'polypeptide(L)'
;MTDDLQTGLRAQFGDKGLWVVPGTAIPLPLQVGPYFAAPEPSEPALLGEFAGILGWEAGPVAGRLRVGYDNGAQLYVAEGGAVRAVVLGSSMPELAVNSSVEALAAGLLLLDRHLPRIGDDQDETAALTAYQQLRQGLLELDPAAFEDRESWWPRVLDDLRRPLNAVSSSAFEFVDEGGEKRIVTAISGPGMPHPEEMVWHRLQAAGIEPEQVTQVYCELEPCMMPGHYCALWMADVFTEAQFTHRFDYGRTAESRDEGVKALMISVAERQD
;
A
#
# COMPACT_ATOMS: atom_id res chain seq x y z
N MET A 1 -3.47 29.26 0.22
CA MET A 1 -3.29 27.86 -0.18
C MET A 1 -3.08 26.98 1.05
N THR A 2 -2.08 27.26 1.88
CA THR A 2 -1.81 26.56 3.16
C THR A 2 -3.01 26.59 4.13
N ASP A 3 -3.62 27.76 4.34
CA ASP A 3 -4.77 27.89 5.26
C ASP A 3 -6.03 27.14 4.79
N ASP A 4 -6.25 27.10 3.46
CA ASP A 4 -7.36 26.38 2.84
C ASP A 4 -7.15 24.86 2.97
N LEU A 5 -5.92 24.40 2.74
CA LEU A 5 -5.54 23.00 2.95
C LEU A 5 -5.69 22.57 4.41
N GLN A 6 -5.20 23.36 5.37
CA GLN A 6 -5.39 23.06 6.80
C GLN A 6 -6.87 22.97 7.18
N THR A 7 -7.71 23.87 6.64
CA THR A 7 -9.15 23.85 6.85
C THR A 7 -9.77 22.59 6.27
N GLY A 8 -9.39 22.22 5.04
CA GLY A 8 -9.85 21.00 4.38
C GLY A 8 -9.45 19.72 5.12
N LEU A 9 -8.22 19.66 5.64
CA LEU A 9 -7.71 18.55 6.46
C LEU A 9 -8.51 18.41 7.76
N ARG A 10 -8.71 19.50 8.51
CA ARG A 10 -9.51 19.46 9.75
C ARG A 10 -10.97 19.10 9.49
N ALA A 11 -11.54 19.55 8.38
CA ALA A 11 -12.91 19.20 8.00
C ALA A 11 -13.06 17.71 7.68
N GLN A 12 -12.05 17.09 7.06
CA GLN A 12 -12.08 15.67 6.67
C GLN A 12 -11.74 14.75 7.84
N PHE A 13 -10.64 15.01 8.54
CA PHE A 13 -10.07 14.09 9.54
C PHE A 13 -10.38 14.48 10.99
N GLY A 14 -10.84 15.71 11.22
CA GLY A 14 -10.99 16.28 12.58
C GLY A 14 -9.64 16.55 13.25
N ASP A 15 -9.65 17.31 14.35
CA ASP A 15 -8.41 17.70 15.05
C ASP A 15 -7.65 16.50 15.64
N LYS A 16 -8.38 15.44 16.02
CA LYS A 16 -7.78 14.20 16.56
C LYS A 16 -7.30 13.23 15.47
N GLY A 17 -7.73 13.42 14.23
CA GLY A 17 -7.28 12.62 13.09
C GLY A 17 -6.07 13.21 12.39
N LEU A 18 -5.41 14.21 12.99
CA LEU A 18 -4.27 14.90 12.43
C LEU A 18 -3.06 14.81 13.36
N TRP A 19 -1.91 14.55 12.77
CA TRP A 19 -0.61 14.55 13.42
C TRP A 19 0.19 15.79 13.01
N VAL A 20 0.72 16.49 14.01
CA VAL A 20 1.60 17.64 13.79
C VAL A 20 3.02 17.13 13.58
N VAL A 21 3.47 17.20 12.34
CA VAL A 21 4.84 16.81 11.98
C VAL A 21 5.83 17.84 12.55
N PRO A 22 6.84 17.42 13.33
CA PRO A 22 7.84 18.36 13.85
C PRO A 22 8.54 19.14 12.72
N GLY A 23 8.56 20.46 12.84
CA GLY A 23 9.27 21.33 11.89
C GLY A 23 8.57 21.57 10.54
N THR A 24 7.32 21.12 10.37
CA THR A 24 6.51 21.47 9.19
C THR A 24 5.35 22.41 9.56
N ALA A 25 4.82 23.11 8.56
CA ALA A 25 3.70 24.04 8.75
C ALA A 25 2.32 23.38 8.59
N ILE A 26 2.25 22.16 8.05
CA ILE A 26 0.99 21.46 7.75
C ILE A 26 0.96 20.09 8.45
N PRO A 27 -0.13 19.78 9.18
CA PRO A 27 -0.29 18.44 9.76
C PRO A 27 -0.61 17.40 8.69
N LEU A 28 -0.29 16.14 8.97
CA LEU A 28 -0.66 15.00 8.14
C LEU A 28 -1.81 14.22 8.79
N PRO A 29 -2.67 13.52 8.01
CA PRO A 29 -3.68 12.62 8.58
C PRO A 29 -3.03 11.50 9.40
N LEU A 30 -3.70 10.99 10.42
CA LEU A 30 -3.19 9.83 11.16
C LEU A 30 -3.16 8.57 10.30
N GLN A 31 -4.13 8.43 9.39
CA GLN A 31 -4.24 7.29 8.50
C GLN A 31 -5.04 7.67 7.25
N VAL A 32 -4.63 7.14 6.09
CA VAL A 32 -5.40 7.18 4.84
C VAL A 32 -5.31 5.81 4.17
N GLY A 33 -6.40 5.05 4.27
CA GLY A 33 -6.46 3.68 3.74
C GLY A 33 -5.29 2.81 4.22
N PRO A 34 -4.80 1.89 3.38
CA PRO A 34 -3.57 1.15 3.64
C PRO A 34 -2.31 1.98 3.30
N TYR A 35 -2.45 3.05 2.53
CA TYR A 35 -1.32 3.73 1.89
C TYR A 35 -0.56 4.67 2.82
N PHE A 36 -1.17 5.17 3.89
CA PHE A 36 -0.46 6.08 4.78
C PHE A 36 -0.90 5.92 6.22
N ALA A 37 0.06 5.93 7.12
CA ALA A 37 -0.13 6.13 8.55
C ALA A 37 0.94 7.07 9.11
N ALA A 38 0.56 7.89 10.09
CA ALA A 38 1.48 8.73 10.84
C ALA A 38 2.29 7.88 11.83
N PRO A 39 3.55 8.25 12.14
CA PRO A 39 4.33 7.56 13.17
C PRO A 39 3.62 7.61 14.53
N GLU A 40 3.73 6.55 15.32
CA GLU A 40 3.18 6.59 16.68
C GLU A 40 3.96 7.59 17.55
N PRO A 41 3.31 8.27 18.53
CA PRO A 41 4.00 9.24 19.39
C PRO A 41 5.19 8.67 20.19
N SER A 42 5.21 7.36 20.43
CA SER A 42 6.30 6.64 21.11
C SER A 42 7.48 6.30 20.19
N GLU A 43 7.29 6.36 18.87
CA GLU A 43 8.34 6.02 17.92
C GLU A 43 9.35 7.17 17.74
N PRO A 44 10.63 6.85 17.48
CA PRO A 44 11.61 7.85 17.10
C PRO A 44 11.23 8.62 15.84
N ALA A 45 11.48 9.92 15.87
CA ALA A 45 11.23 10.80 14.74
C ALA A 45 12.30 10.68 13.64
N LEU A 46 13.54 10.31 13.99
CA LEU A 46 14.63 10.14 13.03
C LEU A 46 14.68 8.71 12.49
N LEU A 47 14.91 8.58 11.18
CA LEU A 47 14.99 7.27 10.52
C LEU A 47 16.09 6.38 11.13
N GLY A 48 17.23 6.93 11.51
CA GLY A 48 18.34 6.16 12.07
C GLY A 48 18.01 5.54 13.43
N GLU A 49 17.32 6.29 14.29
CA GLU A 49 16.90 5.81 15.60
C GLU A 49 15.82 4.73 15.46
N PHE A 50 14.84 4.96 14.59
CA PHE A 50 13.79 3.97 14.30
C PHE A 50 14.37 2.69 13.67
N ALA A 51 15.27 2.82 12.69
CA ALA A 51 15.96 1.68 12.09
C ALA A 51 16.75 0.88 13.13
N GLY A 52 17.43 1.58 14.05
CA GLY A 52 18.16 0.95 15.15
C GLY A 52 17.29 0.10 16.07
N ILE A 53 16.05 0.53 16.35
CA ILE A 53 15.06 -0.28 17.10
C ILE A 53 14.73 -1.57 16.35
N LEU A 54 14.62 -1.50 15.02
CA LEU A 54 14.36 -2.65 14.16
C LEU A 54 15.60 -3.51 13.89
N GLY A 55 16.77 -3.15 14.43
CA GLY A 55 18.03 -3.87 14.20
C GLY A 55 18.67 -3.60 12.82
N TRP A 56 18.26 -2.53 12.15
CA TRP A 56 18.76 -2.13 10.82
C TRP A 56 19.60 -0.85 10.87
N GLU A 57 20.47 -0.67 9.89
CA GLU A 57 21.14 0.61 9.64
C GLU A 57 20.39 1.41 8.57
N ALA A 58 20.00 2.65 8.89
CA ALA A 58 19.34 3.55 7.93
C ALA A 58 20.30 4.19 6.91
N GLY A 59 21.62 3.97 7.04
CA GLY A 59 22.61 4.48 6.09
C GLY A 59 22.54 6.00 5.87
N PRO A 60 22.61 6.49 4.62
CA PRO A 60 22.64 7.93 4.32
C PRO A 60 21.41 8.72 4.78
N VAL A 61 20.27 8.06 4.99
CA VAL A 61 19.02 8.69 5.40
C VAL A 61 18.81 8.70 6.92
N ALA A 62 19.77 8.21 7.70
CA ALA A 62 19.65 8.09 9.17
C ALA A 62 19.27 9.41 9.88
N GLY A 63 19.79 10.55 9.41
CA GLY A 63 19.49 11.87 9.96
C GLY A 63 18.19 12.51 9.45
N ARG A 64 17.39 11.82 8.64
CA ARG A 64 16.17 12.37 8.04
C ARG A 64 14.95 12.14 8.93
N LEU A 65 14.03 13.11 8.91
CA LEU A 65 12.80 13.10 9.69
C LEU A 65 11.75 12.20 9.03
N ARG A 66 11.24 11.23 9.80
CA ARG A 66 10.08 10.40 9.44
C ARG A 66 8.81 11.24 9.44
N VAL A 67 7.98 11.06 8.42
CA VAL A 67 6.68 11.73 8.28
C VAL A 67 5.52 10.75 8.09
N GLY A 68 5.79 9.45 8.08
CA GLY A 68 4.76 8.42 7.97
C GLY A 68 5.34 7.11 7.47
N TYR A 69 4.46 6.17 7.19
CA TYR A 69 4.79 4.88 6.59
C TYR A 69 3.59 4.33 5.82
N ASP A 70 3.83 3.36 4.94
CA ASP A 70 2.83 2.75 4.05
C ASP A 70 2.77 1.22 4.21
N ASN A 71 2.86 0.74 5.45
CA ASN A 71 2.94 -0.68 5.87
C ASN A 71 4.16 -1.48 5.38
N GLY A 72 5.09 -0.88 4.63
CA GLY A 72 6.38 -1.50 4.32
C GLY A 72 7.54 -0.51 4.25
N ALA A 73 7.32 0.64 3.65
CA ALA A 73 8.28 1.73 3.59
C ALA A 73 8.01 2.81 4.64
N GLN A 74 9.09 3.45 5.08
CA GLN A 74 9.07 4.66 5.87
C GLN A 74 9.12 5.87 4.94
N LEU A 75 8.19 6.81 5.12
CA LEU A 75 8.18 8.09 4.43
C LEU A 75 8.97 9.11 5.25
N TYR A 76 9.82 9.90 4.58
CA TYR A 76 10.68 10.88 5.22
C TYR A 76 10.89 12.13 4.36
N VAL A 77 11.32 13.21 5.01
CA VAL A 77 11.71 14.47 4.33
C VAL A 77 13.17 14.38 3.91
N ALA A 78 13.39 14.36 2.60
CA ALA A 78 14.70 14.42 1.98
C ALA A 78 15.30 15.84 2.02
N GLU A 79 16.55 15.96 1.58
CA GLU A 79 17.17 17.26 1.40
C GLU A 79 16.40 18.10 0.37
N GLY A 80 16.17 19.38 0.68
CA GLY A 80 15.34 20.25 -0.16
C GLY A 80 13.84 20.17 0.12
N GLY A 81 13.39 19.33 1.05
CA GLY A 81 12.00 19.31 1.54
C GLY A 81 11.05 18.34 0.81
N ALA A 82 11.54 17.66 -0.23
CA ALA A 82 10.79 16.60 -0.91
C ALA A 82 10.55 15.40 0.01
N VAL A 83 9.44 14.70 -0.20
CA VAL A 83 9.11 13.46 0.50
C VAL A 83 9.56 12.27 -0.34
N ARG A 84 10.24 11.32 0.30
CA ARG A 84 10.65 10.04 -0.28
C ARG A 84 10.21 8.90 0.63
N ALA A 85 10.17 7.68 0.08
CA ALA A 85 9.85 6.46 0.81
C ALA A 85 11.02 5.46 0.72
N VAL A 86 11.36 4.81 1.84
CA VAL A 86 12.45 3.84 1.93
C VAL A 86 12.01 2.59 2.71
N VAL A 87 12.30 1.41 2.18
CA VAL A 87 12.13 0.16 2.93
C VAL A 87 13.44 -0.10 3.68
N LEU A 88 13.37 -0.06 5.01
CA LEU A 88 14.54 -0.29 5.87
C LEU A 88 14.98 -1.75 5.81
N GLY A 89 16.29 -2.01 5.95
CA GLY A 89 16.85 -3.37 5.87
C GLY A 89 16.83 -3.98 4.46
N SER A 90 16.46 -3.21 3.43
CA SER A 90 16.36 -3.65 2.05
C SER A 90 17.33 -2.91 1.13
N SER A 91 17.73 -3.57 0.03
CA SER A 91 18.45 -2.92 -1.08
C SER A 91 17.51 -2.29 -2.11
N MET A 92 16.23 -2.09 -1.77
CA MET A 92 15.26 -1.46 -2.65
C MET A 92 15.58 0.02 -2.87
N PRO A 93 15.37 0.53 -4.10
CA PRO A 93 15.53 1.95 -4.36
C PRO A 93 14.48 2.76 -3.58
N GLU A 94 14.88 3.95 -3.14
CA GLU A 94 13.96 4.93 -2.56
C GLU A 94 12.92 5.37 -3.61
N LEU A 95 11.67 5.48 -3.21
CA LEU A 95 10.60 5.98 -4.08
C LEU A 95 10.44 7.49 -3.90
N ALA A 96 10.33 8.23 -5.00
CA ALA A 96 9.85 9.60 -4.95
C ALA A 96 8.36 9.60 -4.58
N VAL A 97 7.98 10.45 -3.62
CA VAL A 97 6.59 10.55 -3.14
C VAL A 97 5.99 11.88 -3.55
N ASN A 98 6.51 12.99 -3.04
CA ASN A 98 6.04 14.33 -3.37
C ASN A 98 7.17 15.36 -3.31
N SER A 99 6.99 16.47 -4.00
CA SER A 99 7.91 17.62 -3.99
C SER A 99 7.96 18.34 -2.65
N SER A 100 6.94 18.21 -1.80
CA SER A 100 6.92 18.76 -0.44
C SER A 100 5.93 18.03 0.48
N VAL A 101 6.01 18.30 1.79
CA VAL A 101 5.06 17.78 2.80
C VAL A 101 3.65 18.35 2.58
N GLU A 102 3.52 19.59 2.12
CA GLU A 102 2.22 20.18 1.77
C GLU A 102 1.57 19.49 0.58
N ALA A 103 2.37 19.14 -0.44
CA ALA A 103 1.88 18.35 -1.58
C ALA A 103 1.44 16.94 -1.12
N LEU A 104 2.22 16.29 -0.26
CA LEU A 104 1.81 15.02 0.36
C LEU A 104 0.47 15.16 1.10
N ALA A 105 0.34 16.16 1.98
CA ALA A 105 -0.87 16.37 2.76
C ALA A 105 -2.11 16.60 1.88
N ALA A 106 -1.97 17.38 0.81
CA ALA A 106 -3.03 17.60 -0.16
C ALA A 106 -3.37 16.34 -0.98
N GLY A 107 -2.37 15.56 -1.37
CA GLY A 107 -2.56 14.28 -2.06
C GLY A 107 -3.27 13.24 -1.20
N LEU A 108 -2.89 13.14 0.07
CA LEU A 108 -3.55 12.25 1.04
C LEU A 108 -5.00 12.66 1.31
N LEU A 109 -5.28 13.96 1.42
CA LEU A 109 -6.66 14.47 1.52
C LEU A 109 -7.48 14.11 0.27
N LEU A 110 -6.88 14.21 -0.92
CA LEU A 110 -7.53 13.87 -2.17
C LEU A 110 -7.82 12.36 -2.26
N LEU A 111 -6.84 11.53 -1.89
CA LEU A 111 -6.96 10.08 -1.83
C LEU A 111 -8.10 9.66 -0.90
N ASP A 112 -8.09 10.13 0.34
CA ASP A 112 -9.10 9.78 1.36
C ASP A 112 -10.53 10.06 0.89
N ARG A 113 -10.75 11.20 0.22
CA ARG A 113 -12.06 11.59 -0.32
C ARG A 113 -12.55 10.72 -1.48
N HIS A 114 -11.65 10.05 -2.19
CA HIS A 114 -12.00 9.22 -3.34
C HIS A 114 -12.07 7.74 -3.01
N LEU A 115 -11.32 7.25 -2.01
CA LEU A 115 -11.29 5.83 -1.64
C LEU A 115 -12.68 5.20 -1.47
N PRO A 116 -13.64 5.80 -0.74
CA PRO A 116 -14.97 5.19 -0.60
C PRO A 116 -15.74 5.04 -1.91
N ARG A 117 -15.54 5.94 -2.88
CA ARG A 117 -16.21 5.88 -4.19
C ARG A 117 -15.54 4.91 -5.14
N ILE A 118 -14.22 4.81 -5.07
CA ILE A 118 -13.44 3.83 -5.85
C ILE A 118 -13.74 2.41 -5.37
N GLY A 119 -13.96 2.24 -4.07
CA GLY A 119 -14.28 0.96 -3.46
C GLY A 119 -15.76 0.54 -3.53
N ASP A 120 -16.62 1.34 -4.15
CA ASP A 120 -18.04 0.99 -4.32
C ASP A 120 -18.21 -0.05 -5.42
N ASP A 121 -18.54 -1.28 -5.04
CA ASP A 121 -18.71 -2.42 -5.96
C ASP A 121 -20.08 -2.45 -6.64
N GLN A 122 -21.00 -1.53 -6.28
CA GLN A 122 -22.34 -1.47 -6.85
C GLN A 122 -22.43 -0.59 -8.11
N ASP A 123 -21.51 0.36 -8.29
CA ASP A 123 -21.48 1.27 -9.44
C ASP A 123 -20.07 1.40 -10.04
N GLU A 124 -19.75 0.47 -10.94
CA GLU A 124 -18.45 0.41 -11.64
C GLU A 124 -18.13 1.70 -12.41
N THR A 125 -19.14 2.35 -12.99
CA THR A 125 -18.93 3.60 -13.75
C THR A 125 -18.57 4.76 -12.83
N ALA A 126 -19.25 4.87 -11.68
CA ALA A 126 -18.90 5.86 -10.67
C ALA A 126 -17.52 5.59 -10.06
N ALA A 127 -17.17 4.33 -9.79
CA ALA A 127 -15.86 3.94 -9.27
C ALA A 127 -14.73 4.32 -10.24
N LEU A 128 -14.88 3.99 -11.53
CA LEU A 128 -13.92 4.35 -12.56
C LEU A 128 -13.80 5.87 -12.72
N THR A 129 -14.91 6.59 -12.66
CA THR A 129 -14.92 8.06 -12.72
C THR A 129 -14.18 8.67 -11.52
N ALA A 130 -14.41 8.16 -10.31
CA ALA A 130 -13.72 8.60 -9.11
C ALA A 130 -12.21 8.32 -9.19
N TYR A 131 -11.81 7.17 -9.72
CA TYR A 131 -10.40 6.84 -9.98
C TYR A 131 -9.75 7.83 -10.97
N GLN A 132 -10.43 8.15 -12.07
CA GLN A 132 -9.92 9.10 -13.07
C GLN A 132 -9.77 10.51 -12.48
N GLN A 133 -10.73 10.96 -11.69
CA GLN A 133 -10.69 12.25 -10.98
C GLN A 133 -9.53 12.30 -9.97
N LEU A 134 -9.34 11.23 -9.18
CA LEU A 134 -8.20 11.11 -8.27
C LEU A 134 -6.88 11.21 -9.03
N ARG A 135 -6.69 10.40 -10.08
CA ARG A 135 -5.47 10.40 -10.89
C ARG A 135 -5.16 11.78 -11.48
N GLN A 136 -6.17 12.43 -12.06
CA GLN A 136 -6.00 13.77 -12.63
C GLN A 136 -5.62 14.78 -11.55
N GLY A 137 -6.34 14.78 -10.43
CA GLY A 137 -6.09 15.75 -9.36
C GLY A 137 -4.72 15.57 -8.71
N LEU A 138 -4.23 14.34 -8.54
CA LEU A 138 -2.87 14.10 -8.03
C LEU A 138 -1.80 14.60 -9.01
N LEU A 139 -1.98 14.38 -10.31
CA LEU A 139 -1.05 14.85 -11.34
C LEU A 139 -1.01 16.38 -11.42
N GLU A 140 -2.16 17.05 -11.33
CA GLU A 140 -2.24 18.52 -11.31
C GLU A 140 -1.60 19.11 -10.05
N LEU A 141 -1.70 18.40 -8.93
CA LEU A 141 -1.19 18.81 -7.63
C LEU A 141 0.34 18.78 -7.57
N ASP A 142 0.97 17.74 -8.09
CA ASP A 142 2.43 17.59 -8.09
C ASP A 142 2.92 16.75 -9.28
N PRO A 143 3.13 17.36 -10.46
CA PRO A 143 3.59 16.65 -11.65
C PRO A 143 4.92 15.92 -11.46
N ALA A 144 5.81 16.42 -10.60
CA ALA A 144 7.12 15.81 -10.36
C ALA A 144 7.02 14.42 -9.69
N ALA A 145 5.95 14.19 -8.92
CA ALA A 145 5.67 12.87 -8.33
C ALA A 145 5.34 11.79 -9.39
N PHE A 146 5.10 12.19 -10.64
CA PHE A 146 4.72 11.33 -11.76
C PHE A 146 5.79 11.26 -12.87
N GLU A 147 6.97 11.87 -12.68
CA GLU A 147 8.06 11.83 -13.66
C GLU A 147 8.57 10.40 -13.92
N ASP A 148 8.53 9.54 -12.90
CA ASP A 148 8.87 8.12 -12.98
C ASP A 148 7.63 7.27 -12.68
N ARG A 149 7.39 6.22 -13.49
CA ARG A 149 6.27 5.27 -13.29
C ARG A 149 6.47 4.36 -12.08
N GLU A 150 7.68 4.29 -11.54
CA GLU A 150 7.99 3.58 -10.30
C GLU A 150 7.93 4.46 -9.04
N SER A 151 7.59 5.75 -9.19
CA SER A 151 7.28 6.61 -8.04
C SER A 151 6.07 6.10 -7.26
N TRP A 152 5.94 6.62 -6.03
CA TRP A 152 4.96 6.14 -5.05
C TRP A 152 3.51 6.29 -5.53
N TRP A 153 3.10 7.49 -6.00
CA TRP A 153 1.73 7.74 -6.46
C TRP A 153 1.31 6.92 -7.69
N PRO A 154 2.13 6.81 -8.76
CA PRO A 154 1.86 5.87 -9.84
C PRO A 154 1.59 4.44 -9.36
N ARG A 155 2.34 3.95 -8.37
CA ARG A 155 2.13 2.62 -7.79
C ARG A 155 0.83 2.52 -7.00
N VAL A 156 0.52 3.51 -6.16
CA VAL A 156 -0.78 3.58 -5.46
C VAL A 156 -1.95 3.55 -6.46
N LEU A 157 -1.84 4.28 -7.57
CA LEU A 157 -2.87 4.26 -8.61
C LEU A 157 -2.96 2.93 -9.37
N ASP A 158 -1.82 2.28 -9.66
CA ASP A 158 -1.83 0.95 -10.26
C ASP A 158 -2.53 -0.08 -9.35
N ASP A 159 -2.29 0.01 -8.04
CA ASP A 159 -2.95 -0.83 -7.04
C ASP A 159 -4.47 -0.61 -6.98
N LEU A 160 -4.91 0.66 -6.90
CA LEU A 160 -6.33 1.03 -6.91
C LEU A 160 -7.05 0.65 -8.21
N ARG A 161 -6.36 0.75 -9.34
CA ARG A 161 -6.91 0.44 -10.67
C ARG A 161 -7.09 -1.06 -10.88
N ARG A 162 -6.22 -1.88 -10.32
CA ARG A 162 -6.21 -3.33 -10.52
C ARG A 162 -7.59 -3.98 -10.26
N PRO A 163 -8.21 -3.84 -9.07
CA PRO A 163 -9.49 -4.49 -8.79
C PRO A 163 -10.66 -3.93 -9.61
N LEU A 164 -10.51 -2.75 -10.22
CA LEU A 164 -11.50 -2.23 -11.19
C LEU A 164 -11.42 -2.93 -12.55
N ASN A 165 -10.29 -3.54 -12.91
CA ASN A 165 -10.11 -4.22 -14.19
C ASN A 165 -10.33 -5.74 -14.11
N ALA A 166 -9.89 -6.36 -13.02
CA ALA A 166 -10.03 -7.78 -12.80
C ALA A 166 -9.98 -8.11 -11.31
N VAL A 167 -10.84 -9.05 -10.91
CA VAL A 167 -10.73 -9.71 -9.62
C VAL A 167 -9.53 -10.66 -9.63
N SER A 168 -8.90 -10.82 -8.47
CA SER A 168 -7.83 -11.79 -8.26
C SER A 168 -8.09 -12.60 -7.01
N SER A 169 -7.56 -13.82 -6.98
CA SER A 169 -7.75 -14.76 -5.88
C SER A 169 -6.44 -15.25 -5.28
N SER A 170 -6.49 -15.61 -4.00
CA SER A 170 -5.41 -16.30 -3.30
C SER A 170 -5.99 -17.43 -2.46
N ALA A 171 -5.23 -18.52 -2.35
CA ALA A 171 -5.62 -19.74 -1.65
C ALA A 171 -4.47 -20.24 -0.78
N PHE A 172 -4.71 -20.40 0.53
CA PHE A 172 -3.70 -20.90 1.46
C PHE A 172 -4.10 -22.31 1.91
N GLU A 173 -3.16 -23.25 1.84
CA GLU A 173 -3.26 -24.56 2.47
C GLU A 173 -2.71 -24.47 3.90
N PHE A 174 -3.43 -25.04 4.87
CA PHE A 174 -2.96 -25.16 6.24
C PHE A 174 -3.35 -26.51 6.83
N VAL A 175 -2.69 -26.89 7.92
CA VAL A 175 -2.99 -28.10 8.70
C VAL A 175 -3.80 -27.72 9.93
N ASP A 176 -5.02 -28.24 10.07
CA ASP A 176 -5.87 -27.99 11.23
C ASP A 176 -5.42 -28.75 12.50
N GLU A 177 -6.08 -28.52 13.64
CA GLU A 177 -5.75 -29.21 14.91
C GLU A 177 -5.85 -30.74 14.82
N GLY A 178 -6.65 -31.26 13.88
CA GLY A 178 -6.81 -32.68 13.62
C GLY A 178 -5.70 -33.28 12.74
N GLY A 179 -4.78 -32.45 12.24
CA GLY A 179 -3.76 -32.86 11.29
C GLY A 179 -4.28 -32.98 9.85
N GLU A 180 -5.49 -32.50 9.56
CA GLU A 180 -6.06 -32.54 8.21
C GLU A 180 -5.68 -31.28 7.43
N LYS A 181 -5.34 -31.47 6.16
CA LYS A 181 -5.07 -30.35 5.23
C LYS A 181 -6.38 -29.70 4.81
N ARG A 182 -6.43 -28.37 4.93
CA ARG A 182 -7.56 -27.53 4.55
C ARG A 182 -7.07 -26.41 3.64
N ILE A 183 -7.96 -25.91 2.78
CA ILE A 183 -7.68 -24.78 1.90
C ILE A 183 -8.72 -23.69 2.14
N VAL A 184 -8.26 -22.45 2.29
CA VAL A 184 -9.12 -21.26 2.35
C VAL A 184 -8.76 -20.36 1.17
N THR A 185 -9.78 -19.91 0.44
CA THR A 185 -9.64 -19.01 -0.71
C THR A 185 -10.36 -17.68 -0.44
N ALA A 186 -9.75 -16.59 -0.89
CA ALA A 186 -10.40 -15.29 -0.98
C ALA A 186 -10.28 -14.73 -2.40
N ILE A 187 -11.23 -13.86 -2.74
CA ILE A 187 -11.26 -13.10 -3.99
C ILE A 187 -11.38 -11.63 -3.59
N SER A 188 -10.49 -10.80 -4.12
CA SER A 188 -10.52 -9.36 -3.91
C SER A 188 -11.27 -8.66 -5.03
N GLY A 189 -12.04 -7.64 -4.65
CA GLY A 189 -12.72 -6.71 -5.54
C GLY A 189 -12.42 -5.26 -5.17
N PRO A 190 -13.06 -4.28 -5.83
CA PRO A 190 -12.88 -2.86 -5.52
C PRO A 190 -13.12 -2.56 -4.04
N GLY A 191 -12.24 -1.77 -3.42
CA GLY A 191 -12.37 -1.36 -2.01
C GLY A 191 -12.08 -2.45 -0.97
N MET A 192 -11.82 -3.68 -1.40
CA MET A 192 -11.48 -4.79 -0.52
C MET A 192 -9.95 -4.88 -0.32
N PRO A 193 -9.49 -5.42 0.82
CA PRO A 193 -8.08 -5.77 1.00
C PRO A 193 -7.61 -6.79 -0.05
N HIS A 194 -6.29 -6.92 -0.20
CA HIS A 194 -5.72 -7.91 -1.12
C HIS A 194 -6.13 -9.34 -0.70
N PRO A 195 -6.30 -10.28 -1.65
CA PRO A 195 -6.82 -11.60 -1.31
C PRO A 195 -5.93 -12.37 -0.31
N GLU A 196 -4.61 -12.12 -0.31
CA GLU A 196 -3.66 -12.64 0.66
C GLU A 196 -3.97 -12.15 2.09
N GLU A 197 -4.22 -10.85 2.25
CA GLU A 197 -4.59 -10.23 3.54
C GLU A 197 -5.94 -10.77 4.00
N MET A 198 -6.91 -10.90 3.09
CA MET A 198 -8.23 -11.47 3.39
C MET A 198 -8.16 -12.92 3.87
N VAL A 199 -7.35 -13.77 3.21
CA VAL A 199 -7.16 -15.15 3.66
C VAL A 199 -6.48 -15.19 5.02
N TRP A 200 -5.40 -14.43 5.20
CA TRP A 200 -4.66 -14.44 6.45
C TRP A 200 -5.49 -13.96 7.63
N HIS A 201 -6.24 -12.87 7.48
CA HIS A 201 -7.16 -12.40 8.51
C HIS A 201 -8.20 -13.46 8.92
N ARG A 202 -8.72 -14.24 7.96
CA ARG A 202 -9.66 -15.33 8.26
C ARG A 202 -9.00 -16.46 9.04
N LEU A 203 -7.77 -16.82 8.69
CA LEU A 203 -7.00 -17.86 9.38
C LEU A 203 -6.64 -17.42 10.80
N GLN A 204 -6.17 -16.19 10.99
CA GLN A 204 -5.91 -15.63 12.32
C GLN A 204 -7.17 -15.60 13.19
N ALA A 205 -8.32 -15.18 12.63
CA ALA A 205 -9.58 -15.19 13.34
C ALA A 205 -10.05 -16.61 13.72
N ALA A 206 -9.60 -17.62 12.99
CA ALA A 206 -9.84 -19.04 13.28
C ALA A 206 -8.79 -19.65 14.23
N GLY A 207 -7.81 -18.88 14.71
CA GLY A 207 -6.76 -19.35 15.62
C GLY A 207 -5.70 -20.21 14.94
N ILE A 208 -5.53 -20.08 13.62
CA ILE A 208 -4.48 -20.78 12.88
C ILE A 208 -3.18 -20.00 13.01
N GLU A 209 -2.15 -20.67 13.53
CA GLU A 209 -0.80 -20.12 13.67
C GLU A 209 -0.06 -20.12 12.31
N PRO A 210 0.90 -19.19 12.11
CA PRO A 210 1.63 -19.09 10.84
C PRO A 210 2.30 -20.39 10.39
N GLU A 211 2.86 -21.16 11.32
CA GLU A 211 3.57 -22.42 11.04
C GLU A 211 2.64 -23.54 10.56
N GLN A 212 1.32 -23.39 10.73
CA GLN A 212 0.33 -24.33 10.22
C GLN A 212 0.07 -24.13 8.72
N VAL A 213 0.45 -22.98 8.15
CA VAL A 213 0.29 -22.70 6.72
C VAL A 213 1.41 -23.40 5.94
N THR A 214 1.05 -24.32 5.06
CA THR A 214 1.99 -25.16 4.31
C THR A 214 2.19 -24.72 2.87
N GLN A 215 1.18 -24.11 2.25
CA GLN A 215 1.27 -23.60 0.89
C GLN A 215 0.48 -22.31 0.72
N VAL A 216 1.06 -21.38 -0.05
CA VAL A 216 0.43 -20.14 -0.47
C VAL A 216 0.40 -20.11 -1.99
N TYR A 217 -0.80 -20.08 -2.54
CA TYR A 217 -1.05 -19.85 -3.96
C TYR A 217 -1.68 -18.48 -4.17
N CYS A 218 -1.10 -17.69 -5.07
CA CYS A 218 -1.66 -16.41 -5.49
C CYS A 218 -1.89 -16.41 -7.01
N GLU A 219 -3.04 -15.93 -7.46
CA GLU A 219 -3.30 -15.90 -8.90
C GLU A 219 -2.38 -14.91 -9.63
N LEU A 220 -2.08 -13.80 -8.98
CA LEU A 220 -1.06 -12.83 -9.38
C LEU A 220 0.08 -12.91 -8.37
N GLU A 221 1.33 -12.78 -8.82
CA GLU A 221 2.49 -12.75 -7.92
C GLU A 221 2.29 -11.72 -6.79
N PRO A 222 2.59 -12.09 -5.53
CA PRO A 222 2.38 -11.21 -4.39
C PRO A 222 3.03 -9.84 -4.56
N CYS A 223 2.27 -8.80 -4.24
CA CYS A 223 2.66 -7.43 -4.59
C CYS A 223 3.82 -6.89 -3.72
N MET A 224 4.55 -5.92 -4.28
CA MET A 224 5.53 -5.08 -3.58
C MET A 224 5.09 -3.60 -3.60
N MET A 225 3.78 -3.39 -3.54
CA MET A 225 3.15 -2.08 -3.75
C MET A 225 2.95 -1.36 -2.41
N PRO A 226 3.03 -0.01 -2.41
CA PRO A 226 2.69 0.80 -1.25
C PRO A 226 1.38 0.38 -0.60
N GLY A 227 1.36 0.30 0.72
CA GLY A 227 0.20 -0.04 1.54
C GLY A 227 0.03 -1.53 1.85
N HIS A 228 0.53 -2.42 1.00
CA HIS A 228 0.23 -3.86 1.09
C HIS A 228 1.48 -4.73 1.28
N TYR A 229 2.49 -4.58 0.41
CA TYR A 229 3.75 -5.34 0.48
C TYR A 229 3.55 -6.85 0.75
N CYS A 230 2.58 -7.48 0.08
CA CYS A 230 2.21 -8.88 0.30
C CYS A 230 3.41 -9.83 0.27
N ALA A 231 4.34 -9.63 -0.66
CA ALA A 231 5.55 -10.46 -0.72
C ALA A 231 6.46 -10.31 0.52
N LEU A 232 6.54 -9.12 1.13
CA LEU A 232 7.39 -8.91 2.32
C LEU A 232 6.81 -9.57 3.55
N TRP A 233 5.57 -9.22 3.92
CA TRP A 233 5.01 -9.72 5.18
C TRP A 233 4.75 -11.22 5.11
N MET A 234 4.36 -11.77 3.96
CA MET A 234 4.18 -13.21 3.84
C MET A 234 5.49 -13.98 3.97
N ALA A 235 6.60 -13.44 3.46
CA ALA A 235 7.91 -14.06 3.63
C ALA A 235 8.40 -14.04 5.09
N ASP A 236 8.00 -13.02 5.85
CA ASP A 236 8.29 -12.91 7.29
C ASP A 236 7.39 -13.83 8.13
N VAL A 237 6.11 -13.92 7.78
CA VAL A 237 5.10 -14.68 8.55
C VAL A 237 5.12 -16.17 8.22
N PHE A 238 5.17 -16.56 6.94
CA PHE A 238 5.06 -17.97 6.50
C PHE A 238 6.40 -18.53 6.05
N THR A 239 7.36 -18.60 6.98
CA THR A 239 8.76 -18.98 6.72
C THR A 239 8.93 -20.40 6.16
N GLU A 240 8.02 -21.32 6.48
CA GLU A 240 8.06 -22.73 6.05
C GLU A 240 7.12 -23.04 4.87
N ALA A 241 6.31 -22.07 4.42
CA ALA A 241 5.32 -22.30 3.39
C ALA A 241 5.93 -22.30 1.97
N GLN A 242 5.35 -23.12 1.09
CA GLN A 242 5.69 -23.08 -0.34
C GLN A 242 4.87 -22.00 -1.04
N PHE A 243 5.54 -21.09 -1.74
CA PHE A 243 4.90 -20.03 -2.52
C PHE A 243 4.81 -20.40 -3.99
N THR A 244 3.62 -20.22 -4.56
CA THR A 244 3.38 -20.38 -5.98
C THR A 244 2.46 -19.27 -6.49
N HIS A 245 2.64 -18.90 -7.75
CA HIS A 245 1.74 -17.97 -8.41
C HIS A 245 1.50 -18.35 -9.86
N ARG A 246 0.42 -17.82 -10.45
CA ARG A 246 0.05 -18.12 -11.84
C ARG A 246 0.55 -17.09 -12.84
N PHE A 247 0.43 -15.80 -12.53
CA PHE A 247 0.88 -14.72 -13.41
C PHE A 247 1.93 -13.89 -12.69
N ASP A 248 3.05 -13.62 -13.36
CA ASP A 248 4.08 -12.72 -12.85
C ASP A 248 3.50 -11.31 -12.72
N TYR A 249 3.87 -10.61 -11.65
CA TYR A 249 3.54 -9.19 -11.45
C TYR A 249 4.82 -8.35 -11.45
N GLY A 250 5.91 -8.92 -10.96
CA GLY A 250 7.25 -8.38 -11.01
C GLY A 250 7.39 -7.05 -10.27
N ARG A 251 8.46 -6.32 -10.63
CA ARG A 251 8.92 -5.13 -9.91
C ARG A 251 8.84 -3.84 -10.73
N THR A 252 8.40 -3.92 -11.99
CA THR A 252 8.33 -2.78 -12.91
C THR A 252 6.90 -2.56 -13.38
N ALA A 253 6.57 -1.34 -13.81
CA ALA A 253 5.25 -1.00 -14.33
C ALA A 253 4.88 -1.87 -15.53
N GLU A 254 5.85 -2.16 -16.38
CA GLU A 254 5.69 -3.05 -17.53
C GLU A 254 5.30 -4.47 -17.09
N SER A 255 6.04 -5.08 -16.16
CA SER A 255 5.71 -6.43 -15.67
C SER A 255 4.34 -6.47 -14.98
N ARG A 256 3.98 -5.40 -14.25
CA ARG A 256 2.69 -5.28 -13.59
C ARG A 256 1.54 -5.21 -14.60
N ASP A 257 1.69 -4.39 -15.64
CA ASP A 257 0.69 -4.26 -16.70
C ASP A 257 0.54 -5.57 -17.51
N GLU A 258 1.64 -6.27 -17.79
CA GLU A 258 1.64 -7.59 -18.43
C GLU A 258 0.92 -8.64 -17.59
N GLY A 259 1.23 -8.72 -16.29
CA GLY A 259 0.60 -9.63 -15.34
C GLY A 259 -0.90 -9.42 -15.21
N VAL A 260 -1.33 -8.17 -15.04
CA VAL A 260 -2.75 -7.81 -14.97
C VAL A 260 -3.46 -8.12 -16.28
N LYS A 261 -2.83 -7.86 -17.43
CA LYS A 261 -3.42 -8.21 -18.74
C LYS A 261 -3.59 -9.72 -18.89
N ALA A 262 -2.61 -10.52 -18.49
CA ALA A 262 -2.69 -11.98 -18.54
C ALA A 262 -3.81 -12.51 -17.63
N LEU A 263 -3.94 -11.94 -16.42
CA LEU A 263 -5.04 -12.23 -15.51
C LEU A 263 -6.40 -11.93 -16.14
N MET A 264 -6.58 -10.74 -16.72
CA MET A 264 -7.82 -10.33 -17.38
C MET A 264 -8.23 -11.30 -18.49
N ILE A 265 -7.28 -11.70 -19.35
CA ILE A 265 -7.52 -12.67 -20.43
C ILE A 265 -8.00 -14.00 -19.83
N SER A 266 -7.32 -14.48 -18.78
CA SER A 266 -7.69 -15.74 -18.14
C SER A 266 -9.05 -15.69 -17.42
N VAL A 267 -9.46 -14.54 -16.89
CA VAL A 267 -10.78 -14.37 -16.28
C VAL A 267 -11.86 -14.41 -17.37
N ALA A 268 -11.65 -13.75 -18.51
CA ALA A 268 -12.58 -13.79 -19.64
C ALA A 268 -12.76 -15.22 -20.18
N GLU A 269 -11.67 -15.96 -20.38
CA GLU A 269 -11.71 -17.36 -20.85
C GLU A 269 -12.44 -18.33 -19.91
N ARG A 270 -12.60 -17.99 -18.62
CA ARG A 270 -13.33 -18.81 -17.64
C ARG A 270 -14.83 -18.51 -17.61
N GLN A 271 -15.26 -17.41 -18.22
CA GLN A 271 -16.67 -17.00 -18.27
C GLN A 271 -17.38 -17.50 -19.54
N ASP A 272 -16.62 -17.97 -20.53
CA ASP A 272 -17.09 -18.65 -21.75
C ASP A 272 -17.23 -20.18 -21.56
#